data_AF-A0A7C5HII0-F1
#
_entry.id   AF-A0A7C5HII0-F1
#
_cell.length_a   1.000
_cell.length_b   1.000
_cell.length_c   1.000
_cell.angle_alpha   90.00
_cell.angle_beta   90.00
_cell.angle_gamma   90.00
#
_symmetry.space_group_name_H-M   'P 1'
#
loop_
_entity.id
_entity.type
_entity.pdbx_description
1 polymer ?
#
loop_
_entity_poly.entity_id
_entity_poly.type
_entity_poly.pdbx_seq_one_letter_code
_entity_poly.pdbx_strand_id
1 'polypeptide(L)'
;MSTDIHTSAKEHFYISKAARNRYHLEDPYLLRLPSDRREAMEQSEKQTEAINQRLSLLEGEKTKKLLPAQFHGMKLLHELQHHVIDKVSGLHNKALAVLDSEASNWNSVEYLGKFVERFPTGEIYRSKTAPEAWLKSPANRADALEEAYLVWMNNRNPALKQFAGLISDKELQGDQAYPQLVKAMQHAVQSAGPVGNREDNLEELLTRPFRHSPDSLLDQLRFIKLNWQDLLSDSPWWELLDEAIVLIEDEDRYLFFENLSHENAAQGGMFGEQEVHSPSYDDLGDAPARYSHDSSWMPEVVMIAKSTYVWLDQLSRQYGRHIARLQDIPDEELDMLADRGFTALWLIGLWERSHASRKIKQLQGNPEAKASAYALESYDIAHELGGYDGYVDLRNRAMQRGIRLASDMVPNHTGIDSELVRNRPDWFLSSGQPPYPNYTYNGPNLSEDSRYGIHIEDGYWNRSDAAVTFKRVDHMTGDTRYIYHGNDGTTMPWNDTAQLNFLDPEVREGVIQQILHVARMFPVIRFDAAMVLAKRHIQRLWFPLHGHAPGIPSRGAWSMSMAEFHAAMPQEFWREVVDRVAEEVPDTLLLAEAFWMLEGYFVRTLGMHRVYN
;
A
#
# COMPACT_ATOMS: atom_id res chain seq x y z
N MET A 1 -7.35 -28.95 18.85
CA MET A 1 -6.49 -29.86 18.06
C MET A 1 -5.42 -28.98 17.44
N SER A 2 -4.15 -29.25 17.75
CA SER A 2 -3.00 -28.38 17.46
C SER A 2 -2.86 -28.12 15.96
N THR A 3 -2.87 -26.84 15.60
CA THR A 3 -2.52 -26.30 14.28
C THR A 3 -1.08 -25.79 14.34
N ASP A 4 -0.12 -26.69 14.50
CA ASP A 4 1.28 -26.42 14.19
C ASP A 4 1.54 -26.98 12.78
N ILE A 5 1.24 -26.18 11.76
CA ILE A 5 1.61 -26.50 10.38
C ILE A 5 3.04 -26.01 10.18
N HIS A 6 3.99 -26.92 10.36
CA HIS A 6 5.37 -26.79 9.89
C HIS A 6 5.35 -26.63 8.36
N THR A 7 5.52 -25.42 7.83
CA THR A 7 5.51 -25.19 6.38
C THR A 7 6.87 -25.39 5.70
N SER A 8 7.94 -25.72 6.41
CA SER A 8 9.04 -26.52 5.84
C SER A 8 9.42 -27.63 6.82
N ALA A 9 9.54 -28.85 6.30
CA ALA A 9 9.99 -30.03 7.06
C ALA A 9 11.52 -30.12 7.17
N LYS A 10 12.28 -29.28 6.44
CA LYS A 10 13.76 -29.26 6.44
C LYS A 10 14.29 -28.12 7.30
N GLU A 11 15.36 -28.37 8.07
CA GLU A 11 16.10 -27.28 8.70
C GLU A 11 16.92 -26.56 7.62
N HIS A 12 16.58 -25.30 7.30
CA HIS A 12 17.33 -24.51 6.31
C HIS A 12 18.50 -23.75 6.96
N PHE A 13 19.66 -23.75 6.30
CA PHE A 13 20.88 -23.11 6.78
C PHE A 13 21.50 -22.12 5.80
N TYR A 14 20.64 -21.55 4.94
CA TYR A 14 20.96 -20.63 3.84
C TYR A 14 21.73 -19.34 4.18
N ILE A 15 21.61 -18.83 5.41
CA ILE A 15 22.29 -17.61 5.85
C ILE A 15 23.57 -17.96 6.61
N SER A 16 24.70 -17.42 6.14
CA SER A 16 26.03 -17.70 6.69
C SER A 16 26.15 -17.30 8.17
N LYS A 17 26.98 -18.04 8.92
CA LYS A 17 27.35 -17.75 10.31
C LYS A 17 27.96 -16.36 10.45
N ALA A 18 28.80 -15.96 9.49
CA ALA A 18 29.38 -14.63 9.44
C ALA A 18 28.30 -13.54 9.37
N ALA A 19 27.29 -13.71 8.50
CA ALA A 19 26.17 -12.79 8.42
C ALA A 19 25.32 -12.77 9.69
N ARG A 20 24.99 -13.95 10.25
CA ARG A 20 24.23 -14.04 11.51
C ARG A 20 24.94 -13.30 12.64
N ASN A 21 26.26 -13.45 12.76
CA ASN A 21 27.06 -12.72 13.73
C ASN A 21 27.12 -11.22 13.44
N ARG A 22 27.34 -10.83 12.18
CA ARG A 22 27.47 -9.43 11.74
C ARG A 22 26.19 -8.63 12.00
N TYR A 23 25.04 -9.25 11.78
CA TYR A 23 23.72 -8.59 11.87
C TYR A 23 22.93 -9.00 13.14
N HIS A 24 23.51 -9.79 14.04
CA HIS A 24 22.87 -10.29 15.27
C HIS A 24 21.55 -11.05 15.02
N LEU A 25 21.56 -11.96 14.04
CA LEU A 25 20.38 -12.74 13.65
C LEU A 25 20.28 -14.02 14.48
N GLU A 26 19.72 -13.88 15.68
CA GLU A 26 19.57 -14.98 16.66
C GLU A 26 18.22 -15.74 16.52
N ASP A 27 17.30 -15.22 15.71
CA ASP A 27 15.96 -15.76 15.50
C ASP A 27 16.01 -17.21 14.95
N PRO A 28 15.50 -18.23 15.68
CA PRO A 28 15.38 -19.59 15.18
C PRO A 28 14.54 -19.72 13.92
N TYR A 29 13.60 -18.79 13.69
CA TYR A 29 12.65 -18.82 12.59
C TYR A 29 13.05 -17.88 11.45
N LEU A 30 14.33 -17.48 11.36
CA LEU A 30 14.83 -16.52 10.39
C LEU A 30 14.43 -16.85 8.94
N LEU A 31 14.50 -18.13 8.56
CA LEU A 31 14.17 -18.62 7.23
C LEU A 31 12.73 -19.15 7.10
N ARG A 32 11.92 -19.07 8.16
CA ARG A 32 10.52 -19.51 8.12
C ARG A 32 9.73 -18.66 7.12
N LEU A 33 8.85 -19.33 6.39
CA LEU A 33 7.82 -18.74 5.54
C LEU A 33 6.44 -19.06 6.13
N PRO A 34 5.83 -18.11 6.88
CA PRO A 34 4.44 -18.23 7.26
C PRO A 34 3.55 -18.37 6.03
N SER A 35 2.50 -19.18 6.13
CA SER A 35 1.49 -19.29 5.08
C SER A 35 0.54 -18.09 5.06
N ASP A 36 0.44 -17.34 6.16
CA ASP A 36 -0.33 -16.10 6.22
C ASP A 36 0.52 -14.93 5.71
N ARG A 37 -0.02 -14.20 4.73
CA ARG A 37 0.64 -13.06 4.08
C ARG A 37 1.07 -11.97 5.06
N ARG A 38 0.19 -11.63 5.99
CA ARG A 38 0.41 -10.51 6.92
C ARG A 38 1.48 -10.88 7.93
N GLU A 39 1.41 -12.10 8.47
CA GLU A 39 2.47 -12.66 9.31
C GLU A 39 3.81 -12.72 8.56
N ALA A 40 3.82 -13.17 7.31
CA ALA A 40 5.02 -13.25 6.49
C ALA A 40 5.65 -11.89 6.21
N MET A 41 4.83 -10.86 5.95
CA MET A 41 5.32 -9.50 5.73
C MET A 41 5.80 -8.86 7.03
N GLU A 42 5.01 -8.90 8.10
CA GLU A 42 5.41 -8.37 9.42
C GLU A 42 6.70 -9.02 9.92
N GLN A 43 6.89 -10.32 9.66
CA GLN A 43 8.14 -11.00 9.96
C GLN A 43 9.29 -10.47 9.10
N SER A 44 9.08 -10.29 7.80
CA SER A 44 10.13 -9.85 6.87
C SER A 44 10.51 -8.38 7.08
N GLU A 45 9.57 -7.53 7.47
CA GLU A 45 9.80 -6.16 7.93
C GLU A 45 10.67 -6.14 9.19
N LYS A 46 10.31 -6.89 10.24
CA LYS A 46 11.10 -6.97 11.48
C LYS A 46 12.53 -7.46 11.22
N GLN A 47 12.68 -8.47 10.37
CA GLN A 47 13.97 -9.05 10.01
C GLN A 47 14.84 -8.07 9.24
N THR A 48 14.28 -7.44 8.19
CA THR A 48 15.02 -6.46 7.39
C THR A 48 15.30 -5.18 8.16
N GLU A 49 14.42 -4.73 9.06
CA GLU A 49 14.67 -3.60 9.94
C GLU A 49 15.90 -3.85 10.82
N ALA A 50 15.96 -5.00 11.51
CA ALA A 50 17.11 -5.36 12.35
C ALA A 50 18.42 -5.42 11.53
N ILE A 51 18.37 -5.99 10.33
CA ILE A 51 19.52 -6.06 9.41
C ILE A 51 19.91 -4.64 8.96
N ASN A 52 18.96 -3.83 8.52
CA ASN A 52 19.19 -2.49 8.00
C ASN A 52 19.74 -1.54 9.06
N GLN A 53 19.24 -1.61 10.31
CA GLN A 53 19.79 -0.84 11.43
C GLN A 53 21.29 -1.13 11.61
N ARG A 54 21.67 -2.42 11.55
CA ARG A 54 23.08 -2.82 11.65
C ARG A 54 23.89 -2.44 10.42
N LEU A 55 23.34 -2.57 9.21
CA LEU A 55 23.99 -2.07 7.98
C LEU A 55 24.28 -0.58 8.08
N SER A 56 23.30 0.24 8.48
CA SER A 56 23.49 1.68 8.62
C SER A 56 24.55 2.04 9.66
N LEU A 57 24.64 1.29 10.76
CA LEU A 57 25.69 1.48 11.77
C LEU A 57 27.10 1.11 11.27
N LEU A 58 27.21 0.05 10.45
CA LEU A 58 28.51 -0.47 10.01
C LEU A 58 29.03 0.21 8.73
N GLU A 59 28.14 0.54 7.81
CA GLU A 59 28.46 0.98 6.45
C GLU A 59 27.98 2.42 6.16
N GLY A 60 27.21 3.02 7.09
CA GLY A 60 26.69 4.37 7.01
C GLY A 60 25.26 4.43 6.44
N GLU A 61 24.57 5.54 6.71
CA GLU A 61 23.15 5.73 6.37
C GLU A 61 22.84 5.74 4.86
N LYS A 62 23.84 5.98 4.02
CA LYS A 62 23.70 5.99 2.55
C LYS A 62 23.76 4.59 1.91
N THR A 63 23.95 3.55 2.72
CA THR A 63 24.00 2.17 2.23
C THR A 63 22.63 1.73 1.76
N LYS A 64 22.56 1.05 0.62
CA LYS A 64 21.30 0.50 0.08
C LYS A 64 20.69 -0.45 1.10
N LYS A 65 19.48 -0.12 1.58
CA LYS A 65 18.72 -0.94 2.52
C LYS A 65 18.16 -2.19 1.82
N LEU A 66 18.04 -3.28 2.56
CA LEU A 66 17.29 -4.46 2.13
C LEU A 66 15.81 -4.18 2.24
N LEU A 67 15.05 -4.57 1.21
CA LEU A 67 13.61 -4.39 1.17
C LEU A 67 12.89 -5.67 1.67
N PRO A 68 11.87 -5.53 2.54
CA PRO A 68 11.12 -6.65 3.12
C PRO A 68 10.58 -7.67 2.11
N ALA A 69 9.90 -7.23 1.04
CA ALA A 69 9.28 -8.13 0.07
C ALA A 69 10.33 -8.83 -0.79
N GLN A 70 11.37 -8.12 -1.23
CA GLN A 70 12.48 -8.75 -1.93
C GLN A 70 13.21 -9.77 -1.03
N PHE A 71 13.37 -9.50 0.26
CA PHE A 71 13.93 -10.45 1.22
C PHE A 71 13.02 -11.68 1.42
N HIS A 72 11.70 -11.49 1.46
CA HIS A 72 10.72 -12.57 1.45
C HIS A 72 10.81 -13.41 0.17
N GLY A 73 10.88 -12.76 -0.99
CA GLY A 73 11.05 -13.43 -2.29
C GLY A 73 12.34 -14.23 -2.41
N MET A 74 13.44 -13.77 -1.80
CA MET A 74 14.68 -14.53 -1.73
C MET A 74 14.49 -15.85 -0.94
N LYS A 75 13.82 -15.79 0.22
CA LYS A 75 13.51 -16.99 1.02
C LYS A 75 12.59 -17.93 0.25
N LEU A 76 11.56 -17.40 -0.41
CA LEU A 76 10.63 -18.20 -1.22
C LEU A 76 11.32 -18.87 -2.41
N LEU A 77 12.18 -18.15 -3.14
CA LEU A 77 12.95 -18.72 -4.24
C LEU A 77 13.76 -19.94 -3.78
N HIS A 78 14.38 -19.85 -2.61
CA HIS A 78 15.14 -20.94 -2.02
C HIS A 78 14.27 -22.16 -1.68
N GLU A 79 13.09 -21.96 -1.08
CA GLU A 79 12.13 -23.05 -0.81
C GLU A 79 11.58 -23.69 -2.09
N LEU A 80 11.33 -22.90 -3.13
CA LEU A 80 10.89 -23.40 -4.43
C LEU A 80 11.96 -24.31 -5.06
N GLN A 81 13.24 -23.98 -4.91
CA GLN A 81 14.34 -24.80 -5.39
C GLN A 81 14.41 -26.14 -4.64
N HIS A 82 14.31 -26.12 -3.31
CA HIS A 82 14.21 -27.34 -2.49
C HIS A 82 13.05 -28.23 -2.95
N HIS A 83 11.88 -27.63 -3.14
CA HIS A 83 10.69 -28.37 -3.55
C HIS A 83 10.87 -29.05 -4.92
N VAL A 84 11.52 -28.39 -5.87
CA VAL A 84 11.82 -29.00 -7.19
C VAL A 84 12.86 -30.12 -7.07
N ILE A 85 13.87 -29.98 -6.22
CA ILE A 85 14.85 -31.03 -5.93
C ILE A 85 14.16 -32.27 -5.35
N ASP A 86 13.21 -32.09 -4.44
CA ASP A 86 12.46 -33.17 -3.79
C ASP A 86 11.58 -33.99 -4.75
N LYS A 87 11.24 -33.45 -5.93
CA LYS A 87 10.55 -34.21 -6.99
C LYS A 87 11.43 -35.29 -7.63
N VAL A 88 12.75 -35.25 -7.43
CA VAL A 88 13.70 -36.20 -8.02
C VAL A 88 14.07 -37.28 -7.02
N SER A 89 13.33 -38.40 -7.07
CA SER A 89 13.53 -39.53 -6.16
C SER A 89 14.96 -40.09 -6.20
N GLY A 90 15.58 -40.23 -5.03
CA GLY A 90 16.89 -40.84 -4.85
C GLY A 90 18.07 -39.97 -5.27
N LEU A 91 17.85 -38.68 -5.58
CA LEU A 91 18.90 -37.74 -5.95
C LEU A 91 19.96 -37.61 -4.84
N HIS A 92 19.53 -37.41 -3.59
CA HIS A 92 20.43 -37.28 -2.45
C HIS A 92 21.28 -38.52 -2.21
N ASN A 93 20.68 -39.71 -2.33
CA ASN A 93 21.39 -40.97 -2.17
C ASN A 93 22.47 -41.14 -3.24
N LYS A 94 22.19 -40.73 -4.49
CA LYS A 94 23.18 -40.72 -5.57
C LYS A 94 24.29 -39.72 -5.29
N ALA A 95 23.95 -38.51 -4.87
CA ALA A 95 24.92 -37.45 -4.56
C ALA A 95 25.87 -37.87 -3.43
N LEU A 96 25.34 -38.46 -2.35
CA LEU A 96 26.14 -39.01 -1.25
C LEU A 96 27.02 -40.17 -1.72
N ALA A 97 26.52 -41.07 -2.56
CA ALA A 97 27.32 -42.17 -3.10
C ALA A 97 28.48 -41.66 -3.99
N VAL A 98 28.26 -40.62 -4.78
CA VAL A 98 29.31 -39.96 -5.56
C VAL A 98 30.36 -39.38 -4.62
N LEU A 99 29.93 -38.60 -3.62
CA LEU A 99 30.82 -38.00 -2.63
C LEU A 99 31.66 -39.04 -1.89
N ASP A 100 31.05 -40.15 -1.45
CA ASP A 100 31.75 -41.23 -0.75
C ASP A 100 32.70 -42.03 -1.67
N SER A 101 32.42 -42.09 -2.98
CA SER A 101 33.30 -42.76 -3.95
C SER A 101 34.54 -41.93 -4.32
N GLU A 102 34.40 -40.61 -4.35
CA GLU A 102 35.52 -39.67 -4.57
C GLU A 102 36.35 -39.44 -3.29
N ALA A 103 35.79 -39.81 -2.13
CA ALA A 103 36.41 -39.72 -0.82
C ALA A 103 37.57 -40.72 -0.58
N SER A 104 38.04 -41.47 -1.60
CA SER A 104 39.21 -42.36 -1.50
C SER A 104 40.48 -41.72 -0.91
N ASN A 105 40.54 -40.37 -0.85
CA ASN A 105 41.64 -39.60 -0.26
C ASN A 105 41.24 -38.73 0.97
N TRP A 106 39.97 -38.67 1.41
CA TRP A 106 39.43 -37.73 2.44
C TRP A 106 38.14 -38.25 3.14
N ASN A 107 37.67 -37.62 4.22
CA ASN A 107 36.44 -38.03 4.94
C ASN A 107 35.23 -37.16 4.53
N SER A 108 34.16 -37.76 3.97
CA SER A 108 32.95 -37.03 3.53
C SER A 108 32.22 -36.29 4.66
N VAL A 109 32.27 -36.81 5.89
CA VAL A 109 31.72 -36.15 7.09
C VAL A 109 32.52 -34.88 7.44
N GLU A 110 33.84 -34.89 7.21
CA GLU A 110 34.68 -33.71 7.45
C GLU A 110 34.31 -32.58 6.48
N TYR A 111 34.09 -32.90 5.20
CA TYR A 111 33.73 -31.91 4.19
C TYR A 111 32.37 -31.25 4.49
N LEU A 112 31.36 -32.07 4.79
CA LEU A 112 30.05 -31.58 5.21
C LEU A 112 30.15 -30.77 6.51
N GLY A 113 31.02 -31.19 7.45
CA GLY A 113 31.28 -30.48 8.69
C GLY A 113 31.80 -29.06 8.45
N LYS A 114 32.77 -28.89 7.55
CA LYS A 114 33.29 -27.57 7.20
C LYS A 114 32.21 -26.66 6.62
N PHE A 115 31.33 -27.19 5.76
CA PHE A 115 30.19 -26.43 5.25
C PHE A 115 29.24 -26.00 6.37
N VAL A 116 28.78 -26.94 7.19
CA VAL A 116 27.83 -26.72 8.28
C VAL A 116 28.39 -25.77 9.35
N GLU A 117 29.70 -25.69 9.55
CA GLU A 117 30.32 -24.68 10.42
C GLU A 117 30.14 -23.25 9.91
N ARG A 118 30.11 -23.04 8.59
CA ARG A 118 29.93 -21.72 7.95
C ARG A 118 28.47 -21.42 7.66
N PHE A 119 27.68 -22.45 7.37
CA PHE A 119 26.23 -22.39 7.16
C PHE A 119 25.54 -23.31 8.18
N PRO A 120 25.42 -22.88 9.45
CA PRO A 120 24.88 -23.73 10.51
C PRO A 120 23.36 -23.72 10.57
N THR A 121 22.77 -24.86 10.91
CA THR A 121 21.36 -24.92 11.34
C THR A 121 21.15 -24.06 12.60
N GLY A 122 19.89 -23.79 12.94
CA GLY A 122 19.58 -23.01 14.15
C GLY A 122 20.15 -23.65 15.43
N GLU A 123 20.11 -24.98 15.53
CA GLU A 123 20.65 -25.70 16.69
C GLU A 123 22.17 -25.62 16.79
N ILE A 124 22.86 -25.77 15.65
CA ILE A 124 24.33 -25.72 15.58
C ILE A 124 24.82 -24.30 15.85
N TYR A 125 24.13 -23.29 15.31
CA TYR A 125 24.48 -21.88 15.57
C TYR A 125 24.39 -21.53 17.06
N ARG A 126 23.36 -22.03 17.75
CA ARG A 126 23.16 -21.87 19.20
C ARG A 126 24.00 -22.82 20.06
N SER A 127 24.90 -23.59 19.46
CA SER A 127 25.74 -24.58 20.14
C SER A 127 24.94 -25.63 20.95
N LYS A 128 23.70 -25.94 20.53
CA LYS A 128 22.88 -27.00 21.15
C LYS A 128 23.33 -28.40 20.69
N THR A 129 23.80 -28.49 19.45
CA THR A 129 24.25 -29.73 18.82
C THR A 129 25.57 -29.47 18.11
N ALA A 130 26.56 -30.35 18.27
CA ALA A 130 27.84 -30.26 17.57
C ALA A 130 27.69 -30.70 16.10
N PRO A 131 28.36 -30.04 15.11
CA PRO A 131 28.27 -30.41 13.70
C PRO A 131 28.50 -31.90 13.44
N GLU A 132 29.51 -32.51 14.08
CA GLU A 132 29.86 -33.92 13.92
C GLU A 132 28.78 -34.86 14.47
N ALA A 133 28.10 -34.45 15.53
CA ALA A 133 26.99 -35.21 16.10
C ALA A 133 25.75 -35.14 15.20
N TRP A 134 25.45 -33.95 14.65
CA TRP A 134 24.34 -33.74 13.72
C TRP A 134 24.54 -34.51 12.41
N LEU A 135 25.77 -34.53 11.87
CA LEU A 135 26.13 -35.27 10.66
C LEU A 135 26.16 -36.80 10.83
N LYS A 136 25.83 -37.37 12.01
CA LYS A 136 25.68 -38.83 12.14
C LYS A 136 24.44 -39.34 11.40
N SER A 137 23.41 -38.51 11.25
CA SER A 137 22.19 -38.82 10.51
C SER A 137 22.45 -38.78 9.00
N PRO A 138 22.13 -39.83 8.22
CA PRO A 138 22.22 -39.80 6.76
C PRO A 138 21.32 -38.73 6.13
N ALA A 139 20.15 -38.45 6.71
CA ALA A 139 19.26 -37.40 6.24
C ALA A 139 19.91 -36.02 6.35
N ASN A 140 20.56 -35.74 7.49
CA ASN A 140 21.24 -34.46 7.72
C ASN A 140 22.44 -34.27 6.78
N ARG A 141 23.12 -35.35 6.39
CA ARG A 141 24.19 -35.30 5.36
C ARG A 141 23.62 -34.96 3.99
N ALA A 142 22.47 -35.56 3.64
CA ALA A 142 21.78 -35.26 2.39
C ALA A 142 21.34 -33.79 2.34
N ASP A 143 20.75 -33.28 3.41
CA ASP A 143 20.34 -31.87 3.53
C ASP A 143 21.55 -30.94 3.39
N ALA A 144 22.68 -31.26 4.05
CA ALA A 144 23.90 -30.45 3.95
C ALA A 144 24.53 -30.44 2.57
N LEU A 145 24.45 -31.55 1.85
CA LEU A 145 24.94 -31.63 0.48
C LEU A 145 24.05 -30.85 -0.49
N GLU A 146 22.73 -30.95 -0.33
CA GLU A 146 21.75 -30.16 -1.09
C GLU A 146 21.95 -28.65 -0.87
N GLU A 147 22.05 -28.24 0.40
CA GLU A 147 22.22 -26.84 0.76
C GLU A 147 23.53 -26.26 0.23
N ALA A 148 24.64 -27.03 0.28
CA ALA A 148 25.91 -26.60 -0.31
C ALA A 148 25.79 -26.31 -1.81
N TYR A 149 24.99 -27.09 -2.53
CA TYR A 149 24.72 -26.87 -3.95
C TYR A 149 23.81 -25.65 -4.19
N LEU A 150 22.76 -25.48 -3.40
CA LEU A 150 21.87 -24.31 -3.51
C LEU A 150 22.59 -23.00 -3.16
N VAL A 151 23.44 -22.99 -2.13
CA VAL A 151 24.30 -21.84 -1.80
C VAL A 151 25.21 -21.52 -2.97
N TRP A 152 25.88 -22.52 -3.56
CA TRP A 152 26.73 -22.32 -4.74
C TRP A 152 25.96 -21.74 -5.92
N MET A 153 24.75 -22.24 -6.18
CA MET A 153 23.91 -21.79 -7.28
C MET A 153 23.39 -20.37 -7.05
N ASN A 154 22.86 -20.08 -5.86
CA ASN A 154 22.27 -18.79 -5.54
C ASN A 154 23.31 -17.66 -5.46
N ASN A 155 24.57 -17.96 -5.12
CA ASN A 155 25.67 -17.00 -5.24
C ASN A 155 26.01 -16.62 -6.70
N ARG A 156 25.54 -17.39 -7.68
CA ARG A 156 25.72 -17.13 -9.11
C ARG A 156 24.50 -16.48 -9.76
N ASN A 157 23.39 -16.35 -9.03
CA ASN A 157 22.17 -15.69 -9.48
C ASN A 157 22.34 -14.15 -9.33
N PRO A 158 22.41 -13.37 -10.43
CA PRO A 158 22.68 -11.94 -10.34
C PRO A 158 21.59 -11.16 -9.58
N ALA A 159 20.33 -11.59 -9.64
CA ALA A 159 19.22 -10.98 -8.91
C ALA A 159 19.36 -11.07 -7.39
N LEU A 160 20.18 -12.01 -6.88
CA LEU A 160 20.44 -12.17 -5.45
C LEU A 160 21.65 -11.38 -4.96
N LYS A 161 22.32 -10.60 -5.83
CA LYS A 161 23.52 -9.82 -5.50
C LYS A 161 23.33 -8.89 -4.31
N GLN A 162 22.14 -8.31 -4.15
CA GLN A 162 21.83 -7.44 -3.01
C GLN A 162 21.82 -8.17 -1.66
N PHE A 163 21.63 -9.49 -1.65
CA PHE A 163 21.67 -10.34 -0.47
C PHE A 163 23.04 -10.99 -0.25
N ALA A 164 24.08 -10.61 -1.03
CA ALA A 164 25.41 -11.18 -0.91
C ALA A 164 25.98 -11.05 0.52
N GLY A 165 25.63 -10.01 1.27
CA GLY A 165 26.02 -9.87 2.69
C GLY A 165 25.48 -10.97 3.61
N LEU A 166 24.43 -11.70 3.19
CA LEU A 166 23.77 -12.75 3.96
C LEU A 166 24.20 -14.16 3.52
N ILE A 167 24.20 -14.40 2.21
CA ILE A 167 24.34 -15.75 1.64
C ILE A 167 25.72 -16.04 1.04
N SER A 168 26.71 -15.15 1.21
CA SER A 168 28.01 -15.28 0.52
C SER A 168 28.74 -16.58 0.84
N ASP A 169 29.20 -17.27 -0.21
CA ASP A 169 30.06 -18.45 -0.11
C ASP A 169 31.57 -18.14 -0.11
N LYS A 170 31.97 -16.86 -0.03
CA LYS A 170 33.39 -16.44 -0.14
C LYS A 170 34.32 -17.12 0.86
N GLU A 171 33.85 -17.36 2.09
CA GLU A 171 34.63 -18.06 3.12
C GLU A 171 34.89 -19.54 2.78
N LEU A 172 34.10 -20.12 1.87
CA LEU A 172 34.20 -21.50 1.41
C LEU A 172 35.06 -21.66 0.14
N GLN A 173 35.25 -20.59 -0.65
CA GLN A 173 35.96 -20.67 -1.94
C GLN A 173 37.46 -21.04 -1.79
N GLY A 174 38.06 -20.81 -0.62
CA GLY A 174 39.42 -21.24 -0.30
C GLY A 174 39.53 -22.67 0.23
N ASP A 175 38.41 -23.34 0.47
CA ASP A 175 38.34 -24.70 1.01
C ASP A 175 38.33 -25.72 -0.13
N GLN A 176 39.17 -26.75 -0.05
CA GLN A 176 39.16 -27.85 -1.02
C GLN A 176 37.91 -28.74 -0.90
N ALA A 177 37.23 -28.74 0.25
CA ALA A 177 36.02 -29.53 0.50
C ALA A 177 34.80 -29.03 -0.30
N TYR A 178 34.56 -27.72 -0.29
CA TYR A 178 33.33 -27.14 -0.84
C TYR A 178 33.14 -27.41 -2.35
N PRO A 179 34.16 -27.26 -3.22
CA PRO A 179 34.04 -27.65 -4.63
C PRO A 179 33.70 -29.13 -4.84
N GLN A 180 34.10 -30.02 -3.93
CA GLN A 180 33.79 -31.46 -4.05
C GLN A 180 32.34 -31.75 -3.67
N LEU A 181 31.81 -31.08 -2.62
CA LEU A 181 30.38 -31.15 -2.28
C LEU A 181 29.52 -30.70 -3.48
N VAL A 182 29.86 -29.56 -4.08
CA VAL A 182 29.16 -29.02 -5.24
C VAL A 182 29.24 -29.99 -6.43
N LYS A 183 30.42 -30.53 -6.74
CA LYS A 183 30.60 -31.50 -7.84
C LYS A 183 29.80 -32.77 -7.64
N ALA A 184 29.77 -33.31 -6.43
CA ALA A 184 29.00 -34.52 -6.13
C ALA A 184 27.50 -34.32 -6.40
N MET A 185 26.96 -33.17 -5.98
CA MET A 185 25.57 -32.82 -6.29
C MET A 185 25.36 -32.52 -7.78
N GLN A 186 26.27 -31.80 -8.44
CA GLN A 186 26.21 -31.55 -9.89
C GLN A 186 26.16 -32.86 -10.69
N HIS A 187 26.98 -33.85 -10.34
CA HIS A 187 26.95 -35.15 -11.00
C HIS A 187 25.61 -35.88 -10.78
N ALA A 188 25.05 -35.80 -9.57
CA ALA A 188 23.73 -36.36 -9.29
C ALA A 188 22.61 -35.64 -10.07
N VAL A 189 22.68 -34.31 -10.18
CA VAL A 189 21.73 -33.47 -10.93
C VAL A 189 21.83 -33.74 -12.44
N GLN A 190 23.03 -33.87 -12.99
CA GLN A 190 23.25 -34.16 -14.43
C GLN A 190 22.84 -35.59 -14.81
N SER A 191 22.99 -36.53 -13.88
CA SER A 191 22.53 -37.90 -14.05
C SER A 191 21.05 -38.11 -13.66
N ALA A 192 20.38 -37.05 -13.20
CA ALA A 192 18.95 -37.07 -13.01
C ALA A 192 18.25 -37.14 -14.37
N GLY A 193 17.24 -37.99 -14.46
CA GLY A 193 16.34 -38.00 -15.62
C GLY A 193 15.45 -36.75 -15.63
N PRO A 194 14.48 -36.71 -16.54
CA PRO A 194 13.51 -35.62 -16.59
C PRO A 194 12.74 -35.50 -15.26
N VAL A 195 12.41 -34.27 -14.86
CA VAL A 195 11.72 -33.99 -13.59
C VAL A 195 10.21 -33.91 -13.81
N GLY A 196 9.44 -34.73 -13.09
CA GLY A 196 7.98 -34.80 -13.27
C GLY A 196 7.62 -35.29 -14.68
N ASN A 197 6.69 -34.59 -15.34
CA ASN A 197 6.23 -34.91 -16.71
C ASN A 197 6.98 -34.14 -17.80
N ARG A 198 8.09 -33.48 -17.47
CA ARG A 198 8.82 -32.59 -18.39
C ARG A 198 9.91 -33.31 -19.14
N GLU A 199 10.37 -32.74 -20.24
CA GLU A 199 11.59 -33.18 -20.93
C GLU A 199 12.86 -32.54 -20.36
N ASP A 200 12.71 -31.42 -19.62
CA ASP A 200 13.83 -30.69 -19.03
C ASP A 200 14.51 -31.49 -17.90
N ASN A 201 15.84 -31.46 -17.88
CA ASN A 201 16.63 -32.00 -16.76
C ASN A 201 16.63 -31.01 -15.57
N LEU A 202 16.98 -31.51 -14.38
CA LEU A 202 16.93 -30.74 -13.13
C LEU A 202 17.85 -29.50 -13.14
N GLU A 203 19.02 -29.58 -13.78
CA GLU A 203 19.94 -28.44 -13.92
C GLU A 203 19.31 -27.31 -14.74
N GLU A 204 18.67 -27.65 -15.87
CA GLU A 204 17.97 -26.69 -16.71
C GLU A 204 16.83 -26.04 -15.92
N LEU A 205 16.01 -26.83 -15.23
CA LEU A 205 14.91 -26.30 -14.42
C LEU A 205 15.41 -25.29 -13.38
N LEU A 206 16.37 -25.65 -12.54
CA LEU A 206 16.84 -24.77 -11.46
C LEU A 206 17.51 -23.48 -11.97
N THR A 207 18.15 -23.51 -13.15
CA THR A 207 18.94 -22.38 -13.66
C THR A 207 18.24 -21.51 -14.69
N ARG A 208 17.15 -21.99 -15.30
CA ARG A 208 16.42 -21.25 -16.34
C ARG A 208 15.78 -19.95 -15.86
N PRO A 209 15.19 -19.84 -14.64
CA PRO A 209 14.64 -18.58 -14.15
C PRO A 209 15.66 -17.44 -14.20
N PHE A 210 16.85 -17.64 -13.62
CA PHE A 210 17.87 -16.58 -13.59
C PHE A 210 18.67 -16.44 -14.90
N ARG A 211 18.55 -17.36 -15.86
CA ARG A 211 19.01 -17.12 -17.23
C ARG A 211 18.03 -16.27 -18.04
N HIS A 212 16.72 -16.45 -17.81
CA HIS A 212 15.68 -15.67 -18.46
C HIS A 212 15.67 -14.23 -17.96
N SER A 213 15.75 -14.05 -16.64
CA SER A 213 15.69 -12.74 -15.98
C SER A 213 16.84 -12.58 -14.98
N PRO A 214 18.08 -12.35 -15.46
CA PRO A 214 19.27 -12.37 -14.60
C PRO A 214 19.24 -11.31 -13.50
N ASP A 215 18.71 -10.12 -13.79
CA ASP A 215 18.82 -8.96 -12.90
C ASP A 215 17.55 -8.66 -12.09
N SER A 216 16.51 -9.51 -12.20
CA SER A 216 15.19 -9.26 -11.60
C SER A 216 14.67 -10.48 -10.85
N LEU A 217 14.64 -10.41 -9.52
CA LEU A 217 14.06 -11.46 -8.69
C LEU A 217 12.56 -11.61 -8.97
N LEU A 218 11.86 -10.48 -9.17
CA LEU A 218 10.45 -10.45 -9.53
C LEU A 218 10.17 -11.27 -10.80
N ASP A 219 10.92 -11.01 -11.87
CA ASP A 219 10.69 -11.70 -13.13
C ASP A 219 11.12 -13.17 -13.09
N GLN A 220 12.09 -13.53 -12.24
CA GLN A 220 12.39 -14.94 -11.95
C GLN A 220 11.22 -15.64 -11.28
N LEU A 221 10.57 -15.02 -10.28
CA LEU A 221 9.40 -15.58 -9.62
C LEU A 221 8.20 -15.68 -10.56
N ARG A 222 7.96 -14.66 -11.40
CA ARG A 222 6.94 -14.71 -12.47
C ARG A 222 7.22 -15.82 -13.48
N PHE A 223 8.47 -15.98 -13.88
CA PHE A 223 8.88 -17.07 -14.76
C PHE A 223 8.56 -18.43 -14.11
N ILE A 224 8.92 -18.62 -12.83
CA ILE A 224 8.59 -19.83 -12.07
C ILE A 224 7.08 -20.04 -12.01
N LYS A 225 6.28 -19.00 -11.74
CA LYS A 225 4.82 -19.11 -11.69
C LYS A 225 4.25 -19.60 -13.02
N LEU A 226 4.67 -19.00 -14.13
CA LEU A 226 4.21 -19.37 -15.46
C LEU A 226 4.65 -20.77 -15.88
N ASN A 227 5.86 -21.16 -15.45
CA ASN A 227 6.50 -22.35 -15.97
C ASN A 227 6.50 -23.52 -15.02
N TRP A 228 6.19 -23.45 -13.73
CA TRP A 228 6.33 -24.58 -12.79
C TRP A 228 4.99 -25.00 -12.13
N GLN A 229 3.85 -24.68 -12.75
CA GLN A 229 2.53 -25.00 -12.20
C GLN A 229 2.34 -26.48 -11.84
N ASP A 230 2.71 -27.39 -12.73
CA ASP A 230 2.65 -28.85 -12.53
C ASP A 230 3.59 -29.34 -11.41
N LEU A 231 4.71 -28.65 -11.20
CA LEU A 231 5.69 -28.99 -10.17
C LEU A 231 5.30 -28.48 -8.78
N LEU A 232 4.51 -27.42 -8.70
CA LEU A 232 4.19 -26.71 -7.47
C LEU A 232 2.72 -26.85 -7.03
N SER A 233 1.84 -27.40 -7.88
CA SER A 233 0.40 -27.48 -7.61
C SER A 233 0.01 -28.24 -6.34
N ASP A 234 0.86 -29.14 -5.84
CA ASP A 234 0.70 -29.89 -4.59
C ASP A 234 1.45 -29.26 -3.41
N SER A 235 2.01 -28.07 -3.60
CA SER A 235 2.88 -27.38 -2.64
C SER A 235 2.18 -26.17 -2.00
N PRO A 236 2.38 -25.92 -0.69
CA PRO A 236 1.93 -24.68 -0.07
C PRO A 236 2.60 -23.43 -0.67
N TRP A 237 3.69 -23.59 -1.41
CA TRP A 237 4.42 -22.48 -2.02
C TRP A 237 3.72 -21.85 -3.23
N TRP A 238 2.75 -22.53 -3.84
CA TRP A 238 2.08 -22.03 -5.04
C TRP A 238 1.25 -20.75 -4.80
N GLU A 239 0.56 -20.69 -3.66
CA GLU A 239 -0.22 -19.52 -3.25
C GLU A 239 0.71 -18.37 -2.83
N LEU A 240 1.74 -18.68 -2.01
CA LEU A 240 2.76 -17.72 -1.58
C LEU A 240 3.52 -17.08 -2.74
N LEU A 241 3.63 -17.75 -3.89
CA LEU A 241 4.28 -17.21 -5.09
C LEU A 241 3.53 -16.02 -5.68
N ASP A 242 2.19 -16.07 -5.75
CA ASP A 242 1.41 -14.92 -6.24
C ASP A 242 1.54 -13.73 -5.30
N GLU A 243 1.60 -14.00 -4.00
CA GLU A 243 1.73 -12.97 -2.98
C GLU A 243 3.10 -12.29 -3.02
N ALA A 244 4.19 -13.07 -3.08
CA ALA A 244 5.54 -12.55 -3.17
C ALA A 244 5.74 -11.69 -4.42
N ILE A 245 5.17 -12.09 -5.56
CA ILE A 245 5.19 -11.32 -6.81
C ILE A 245 4.54 -9.94 -6.59
N VAL A 246 3.32 -9.90 -6.03
CA VAL A 246 2.61 -8.63 -5.78
C VAL A 246 3.37 -7.72 -4.81
N LEU A 247 3.96 -8.28 -3.77
CA LEU A 247 4.69 -7.50 -2.76
C LEU A 247 5.97 -6.90 -3.32
N ILE A 248 6.71 -7.66 -4.15
CA ILE A 248 7.90 -7.14 -4.82
C ILE A 248 7.51 -6.12 -5.88
N GLU A 249 6.43 -6.32 -6.63
CA GLU A 249 5.90 -5.32 -7.57
C GLU A 249 5.59 -3.98 -6.88
N ASP A 250 5.03 -4.04 -5.67
CA ASP A 250 4.69 -2.86 -4.89
C ASP A 250 5.95 -2.11 -4.39
N GLU A 251 6.99 -2.86 -3.97
CA GLU A 251 8.31 -2.31 -3.62
C GLU A 251 9.08 -1.78 -4.85
N ASP A 252 9.00 -2.44 -6.00
CA ASP A 252 9.67 -2.01 -7.22
C ASP A 252 9.01 -0.76 -7.79
N ARG A 253 7.68 -0.65 -7.68
CA ARG A 253 6.95 0.58 -8.01
C ARG A 253 7.35 1.72 -7.07
N TYR A 254 7.55 1.42 -5.79
CA TYR A 254 8.13 2.36 -4.84
C TYR A 254 9.53 2.85 -5.29
N LEU A 255 10.46 1.94 -5.60
CA LEU A 255 11.80 2.28 -6.08
C LEU A 255 11.78 3.06 -7.41
N PHE A 256 10.84 2.75 -8.30
CA PHE A 256 10.65 3.48 -9.54
C PHE A 256 10.33 4.97 -9.29
N PHE A 257 9.53 5.27 -8.26
CA PHE A 257 9.25 6.66 -7.86
C PHE A 257 10.48 7.36 -7.28
N GLU A 258 11.26 6.67 -6.44
CA GLU A 258 12.52 7.19 -5.91
C GLU A 258 13.52 7.52 -7.06
N ASN A 259 13.58 6.69 -8.11
CA ASN A 259 14.49 6.92 -9.22
C ASN A 259 14.01 8.02 -10.18
N LEU A 260 12.72 8.05 -10.54
CA LEU A 260 12.13 9.10 -11.38
C LEU A 260 12.28 10.48 -10.75
N SER A 261 12.16 10.55 -9.43
CA SER A 261 12.31 11.81 -8.72
C SER A 261 13.77 12.29 -8.68
N HIS A 262 14.74 11.39 -8.57
CA HIS A 262 16.16 11.71 -8.74
C HIS A 262 16.49 12.23 -10.15
N GLU A 263 15.86 11.69 -11.19
CA GLU A 263 16.03 12.17 -12.57
C GLU A 263 15.33 13.52 -12.83
N ASN A 264 14.11 13.71 -12.31
CA ASN A 264 13.35 14.96 -12.48
C ASN A 264 13.88 16.12 -11.61
N ALA A 265 14.49 15.83 -10.45
CA ALA A 265 15.20 16.84 -9.66
C ALA A 265 16.41 17.44 -10.42
N ALA A 266 16.97 16.72 -11.40
CA ALA A 266 18.05 17.22 -12.25
C ALA A 266 17.57 18.11 -13.41
N GLN A 267 16.28 18.07 -13.77
CA GLN A 267 15.73 18.80 -14.93
C GLN A 267 14.64 19.82 -14.59
N GLY A 268 14.22 19.95 -13.33
CA GLY A 268 13.26 20.99 -12.92
C GLY A 268 11.88 20.88 -13.59
N GLY A 269 11.51 19.69 -14.07
CA GLY A 269 10.25 19.44 -14.75
C GLY A 269 9.08 19.26 -13.78
N MET A 270 7.89 19.75 -14.17
CA MET A 270 6.64 19.27 -13.59
C MET A 270 6.54 17.76 -13.86
N PHE A 271 6.26 16.98 -12.81
CA PHE A 271 5.97 15.56 -12.94
C PHE A 271 4.77 15.40 -13.87
N GLY A 272 4.98 14.74 -15.00
CA GLY A 272 3.97 14.56 -16.04
C GLY A 272 2.79 13.74 -15.53
N GLU A 273 1.58 14.17 -15.90
CA GLU A 273 0.35 13.39 -15.82
C GLU A 273 0.59 12.08 -16.57
N GLN A 274 0.81 10.97 -15.85
CA GLN A 274 0.72 9.65 -16.45
C GLN A 274 -0.74 9.35 -16.78
N GLU A 275 -0.97 8.71 -17.93
CA GLU A 275 -2.29 8.25 -18.37
C GLU A 275 -2.94 7.38 -17.29
N VAL A 276 -3.97 7.93 -16.65
CA VAL A 276 -4.83 7.19 -15.73
C VAL A 276 -5.59 6.16 -16.56
N HIS A 277 -5.14 4.91 -16.53
CA HIS A 277 -5.91 3.81 -17.11
C HIS A 277 -7.25 3.70 -16.37
N SER A 278 -8.32 4.13 -17.06
CA SER A 278 -9.69 3.95 -16.59
C SER A 278 -9.98 2.45 -16.45
N PRO A 279 -10.40 1.97 -15.28
CA PRO A 279 -10.76 0.57 -15.12
C PRO A 279 -11.95 0.20 -16.02
N SER A 280 -11.99 -1.02 -16.57
CA SER A 280 -13.18 -1.51 -17.28
C SER A 280 -14.31 -1.80 -16.29
N TYR A 281 -15.50 -1.25 -16.55
CA TYR A 281 -16.70 -1.37 -15.71
C TYR A 281 -17.83 -2.17 -16.37
N ASP A 282 -17.50 -3.00 -17.36
CA ASP A 282 -18.51 -3.68 -18.20
C ASP A 282 -19.52 -4.49 -17.37
N ASP A 283 -19.10 -5.11 -16.25
CA ASP A 283 -19.96 -5.91 -15.38
C ASP A 283 -20.95 -5.07 -14.51
N LEU A 284 -20.73 -3.76 -14.31
CA LEU A 284 -21.62 -2.91 -13.50
C LEU A 284 -22.89 -2.49 -14.25
N GLY A 285 -22.91 -2.65 -15.58
CA GLY A 285 -24.05 -2.29 -16.44
C GLY A 285 -25.30 -3.16 -16.23
N ASP A 286 -25.13 -4.38 -15.69
CA ASP A 286 -26.21 -5.35 -15.46
C ASP A 286 -26.88 -5.21 -14.07
N ALA A 287 -26.42 -4.27 -13.24
CA ALA A 287 -27.01 -4.04 -11.92
C ALA A 287 -28.46 -3.50 -12.02
N PRO A 288 -29.34 -3.84 -11.05
CA PRO A 288 -30.74 -3.42 -11.08
C PRO A 288 -30.89 -1.90 -10.98
N ALA A 289 -31.83 -1.35 -11.77
CA ALA A 289 -32.16 0.06 -11.72
C ALA A 289 -32.90 0.43 -10.42
N ARG A 290 -32.44 1.48 -9.73
CA ARG A 290 -32.90 2.02 -8.46
C ARG A 290 -32.77 3.55 -8.43
N TYR A 291 -33.39 4.21 -9.40
CA TYR A 291 -33.43 5.68 -9.49
C TYR A 291 -34.09 6.29 -8.25
N SER A 292 -33.60 7.45 -7.84
CA SER A 292 -34.29 8.28 -6.85
C SER A 292 -35.40 9.09 -7.49
N HIS A 293 -36.37 9.49 -6.69
CA HIS A 293 -37.47 10.34 -7.13
C HIS A 293 -37.06 11.82 -7.03
N ASP A 294 -37.17 12.55 -8.14
CA ASP A 294 -36.97 13.99 -8.14
C ASP A 294 -38.20 14.72 -7.55
N SER A 295 -37.96 15.67 -6.64
CA SER A 295 -38.93 16.71 -6.31
C SER A 295 -39.15 17.63 -7.51
N SER A 296 -40.31 18.28 -7.61
CA SER A 296 -40.69 19.10 -8.78
C SER A 296 -39.72 20.24 -9.11
N TRP A 297 -38.95 20.73 -8.14
CA TRP A 297 -37.98 21.81 -8.34
C TRP A 297 -36.62 21.32 -8.84
N MET A 298 -36.28 20.04 -8.62
CA MET A 298 -34.95 19.51 -8.91
C MET A 298 -34.58 19.54 -10.41
N PRO A 299 -35.49 19.23 -11.35
CA PRO A 299 -35.21 19.36 -12.79
C PRO A 299 -35.05 20.82 -13.26
N GLU A 300 -35.58 21.78 -12.50
CA GLU A 300 -35.61 23.22 -12.85
C GLU A 300 -34.43 24.00 -12.23
N VAL A 301 -33.44 23.29 -11.69
CA VAL A 301 -32.26 23.92 -11.07
C VAL A 301 -31.37 24.55 -12.14
N VAL A 302 -31.20 25.87 -12.04
CA VAL A 302 -30.21 26.65 -12.77
C VAL A 302 -29.23 27.19 -11.74
N MET A 303 -28.06 26.56 -11.67
CA MET A 303 -27.09 26.77 -10.60
C MET A 303 -25.92 27.65 -11.04
N ILE A 304 -25.52 28.60 -10.20
CA ILE A 304 -24.25 29.32 -10.33
C ILE A 304 -23.27 28.87 -9.24
N ALA A 305 -22.06 28.51 -9.64
CA ALA A 305 -20.98 28.14 -8.73
C ALA A 305 -20.08 29.35 -8.45
N LYS A 306 -19.74 29.56 -7.18
CA LYS A 306 -18.86 30.64 -6.71
C LYS A 306 -17.82 30.08 -5.74
N SER A 307 -16.55 30.31 -6.04
CA SER A 307 -15.50 30.19 -5.03
C SER A 307 -15.71 31.28 -3.99
N THR A 308 -16.11 30.90 -2.78
CA THR A 308 -16.69 31.85 -1.79
C THR A 308 -15.74 33.01 -1.51
N TYR A 309 -14.49 32.73 -1.14
CA TYR A 309 -13.50 33.77 -0.82
C TYR A 309 -13.19 34.70 -2.01
N VAL A 310 -13.06 34.13 -3.21
CA VAL A 310 -12.80 34.92 -4.43
C VAL A 310 -13.99 35.80 -4.75
N TRP A 311 -15.21 35.27 -4.59
CA TRP A 311 -16.43 36.02 -4.85
C TRP A 311 -16.64 37.16 -3.86
N LEU A 312 -16.38 36.95 -2.57
CA LEU A 312 -16.48 38.01 -1.55
C LEU A 312 -15.48 39.16 -1.81
N ASP A 313 -14.24 38.86 -2.24
CA ASP A 313 -13.28 39.88 -2.69
C ASP A 313 -13.76 40.61 -3.96
N GLN A 314 -14.31 39.90 -4.94
CA GLN A 314 -14.91 40.51 -6.14
C GLN A 314 -16.06 41.45 -5.78
N LEU A 315 -16.97 41.03 -4.91
CA LEU A 315 -18.07 41.86 -4.43
C LEU A 315 -17.55 43.07 -3.67
N SER A 316 -16.51 42.91 -2.86
CA SER A 316 -15.90 44.03 -2.14
C SER A 316 -15.45 45.14 -3.08
N ARG A 317 -14.80 44.74 -4.19
CA ARG A 317 -14.33 45.66 -5.23
C ARG A 317 -15.49 46.27 -6.03
N GLN A 318 -16.51 45.47 -6.36
CA GLN A 318 -17.68 45.90 -7.12
C GLN A 318 -18.52 46.93 -6.35
N TYR A 319 -18.73 46.72 -5.05
CA TYR A 319 -19.59 47.56 -4.21
C TYR A 319 -18.80 48.63 -3.42
N GLY A 320 -17.47 48.66 -3.54
CA GLY A 320 -16.62 49.66 -2.89
C GLY A 320 -16.65 49.61 -1.36
N ARG A 321 -16.98 48.46 -0.77
CA ARG A 321 -17.02 48.23 0.69
C ARG A 321 -16.43 46.86 1.02
N HIS A 322 -15.92 46.69 2.24
CA HIS A 322 -15.37 45.40 2.67
C HIS A 322 -16.50 44.38 2.89
N ILE A 323 -16.46 43.27 2.16
CA ILE A 323 -17.39 42.13 2.22
C ILE A 323 -16.54 40.88 2.44
N ALA A 324 -16.60 40.32 3.64
CA ALA A 324 -15.79 39.17 4.02
C ALA A 324 -16.60 38.01 4.62
N ARG A 325 -17.87 38.24 4.96
CA ARG A 325 -18.75 37.25 5.56
C ARG A 325 -19.99 37.02 4.70
N LEU A 326 -20.63 35.86 4.86
CA LEU A 326 -21.81 35.46 4.10
C LEU A 326 -22.98 36.45 4.27
N GLN A 327 -23.20 36.95 5.49
CA GLN A 327 -24.23 37.94 5.77
C GLN A 327 -23.95 39.32 5.14
N ASP A 328 -22.71 39.60 4.75
CA ASP A 328 -22.33 40.90 4.16
C ASP A 328 -22.65 40.97 2.66
N ILE A 329 -23.00 39.83 2.03
CA ILE A 329 -23.39 39.75 0.62
C ILE A 329 -24.60 40.67 0.39
N PRO A 330 -24.49 41.69 -0.50
CA PRO A 330 -25.54 42.67 -0.71
C PRO A 330 -26.82 42.02 -1.27
N ASP A 331 -27.96 42.57 -0.87
CA ASP A 331 -29.26 42.13 -1.37
C ASP A 331 -29.41 42.37 -2.88
N GLU A 332 -28.82 43.46 -3.38
CA GLU A 332 -28.82 43.80 -4.81
C GLU A 332 -28.12 42.72 -5.66
N GLU A 333 -27.09 42.06 -5.12
CA GLU A 333 -26.41 40.96 -5.82
C GLU A 333 -27.31 39.73 -5.87
N LEU A 334 -28.06 39.43 -4.80
CA LEU A 334 -29.01 38.33 -4.77
C LEU A 334 -30.21 38.60 -5.70
N ASP A 335 -30.70 39.84 -5.75
CA ASP A 335 -31.73 40.29 -6.69
C ASP A 335 -31.26 40.09 -8.14
N MET A 336 -30.02 40.48 -8.45
CA MET A 336 -29.42 40.29 -9.77
C MET A 336 -29.30 38.81 -10.18
N LEU A 337 -28.97 37.92 -9.23
CA LEU A 337 -28.93 36.48 -9.52
C LEU A 337 -30.33 35.94 -9.83
N ALA A 338 -31.34 36.34 -9.06
CA ALA A 338 -32.73 35.93 -9.27
C ALA A 338 -33.28 36.46 -10.60
N ASP A 339 -33.04 37.74 -10.92
CA ASP A 339 -33.46 38.39 -12.18
C ASP A 339 -32.85 37.72 -13.42
N ARG A 340 -31.66 37.10 -13.26
CA ARG A 340 -30.99 36.32 -14.32
C ARG A 340 -31.50 34.88 -14.42
N GLY A 341 -32.42 34.48 -13.56
CA GLY A 341 -33.04 33.15 -13.57
C GLY A 341 -32.24 32.07 -12.83
N PHE A 342 -31.25 32.43 -12.02
CA PHE A 342 -30.57 31.44 -11.17
C PHE A 342 -31.50 31.03 -10.02
N THR A 343 -31.65 29.72 -9.82
CA THR A 343 -32.49 29.13 -8.77
C THR A 343 -31.67 28.44 -7.69
N ALA A 344 -30.35 28.31 -7.89
CA ALA A 344 -29.41 27.82 -6.88
C ALA A 344 -28.07 28.57 -6.90
N LEU A 345 -27.50 28.79 -5.71
CA LEU A 345 -26.18 29.37 -5.50
C LEU A 345 -25.28 28.34 -4.79
N TRP A 346 -24.31 27.80 -5.53
CA TRP A 346 -23.30 26.89 -5.00
C TRP A 346 -22.08 27.66 -4.50
N LEU A 347 -21.83 27.56 -3.20
CA LEU A 347 -20.69 28.17 -2.53
C LEU A 347 -19.63 27.10 -2.25
N ILE A 348 -18.47 27.26 -2.88
CA ILE A 348 -17.34 26.34 -2.73
C ILE A 348 -16.45 26.80 -1.58
N GLY A 349 -16.09 25.84 -0.72
CA GLY A 349 -15.13 26.04 0.37
C GLY A 349 -15.70 26.85 1.53
N LEU A 350 -16.92 26.50 1.95
CA LEU A 350 -17.63 27.08 3.09
C LEU A 350 -17.13 26.59 4.45
N TRP A 351 -16.58 25.38 4.47
CA TRP A 351 -16.25 24.64 5.68
C TRP A 351 -14.95 25.11 6.33
N GLU A 352 -14.81 24.88 7.63
CA GLU A 352 -13.57 25.12 8.38
C GLU A 352 -12.46 24.19 7.85
N ARG A 353 -11.27 24.76 7.61
CA ARG A 353 -10.21 24.11 6.82
C ARG A 353 -8.98 23.81 7.67
N SER A 354 -8.25 22.79 7.24
CA SER A 354 -6.98 22.34 7.81
C SER A 354 -5.95 23.47 7.91
N HIS A 355 -5.42 23.69 9.11
CA HIS A 355 -4.31 24.62 9.34
C HIS A 355 -3.01 24.06 8.74
N ALA A 356 -2.81 22.74 8.85
CA ALA A 356 -1.69 22.03 8.24
C ALA A 356 -1.65 22.20 6.71
N SER A 357 -2.78 22.08 6.01
CA SER A 357 -2.88 22.33 4.55
C SER A 357 -2.36 23.71 4.17
N ARG A 358 -2.74 24.75 4.94
CA ARG A 358 -2.22 26.11 4.74
C ARG A 358 -0.70 26.17 4.98
N LYS A 359 -0.25 25.62 6.10
CA LYS A 359 1.17 25.63 6.52
C LYS A 359 2.08 24.94 5.49
N ILE A 360 1.64 23.81 4.93
CA ILE A 360 2.36 23.09 3.87
C ILE A 360 2.61 24.01 2.66
N LYS A 361 1.57 24.70 2.17
CA LYS A 361 1.68 25.61 1.02
C LYS A 361 2.61 26.79 1.31
N GLN A 362 2.57 27.31 2.53
CA GLN A 362 3.47 28.39 2.97
C GLN A 362 4.92 27.94 3.01
N LEU A 363 5.20 26.74 3.54
CA LEU A 363 6.54 26.16 3.55
C LEU A 363 7.06 25.84 2.14
N GLN A 364 6.17 25.55 1.20
CA GLN A 364 6.46 25.35 -0.22
C GLN A 364 6.61 26.68 -1.01
N GLY A 365 6.65 27.83 -0.32
CA GLY A 365 6.97 29.13 -0.93
C GLY A 365 5.78 30.00 -1.30
N ASN A 366 4.55 29.66 -0.86
CA ASN A 366 3.37 30.50 -1.06
C ASN A 366 2.83 31.05 0.27
N PRO A 367 3.42 32.15 0.81
CA PRO A 367 3.08 32.67 2.14
C PRO A 367 1.63 33.17 2.27
N GLU A 368 1.02 33.61 1.15
CA GLU A 368 -0.36 34.12 1.10
C GLU A 368 -1.39 33.01 0.83
N ALA A 369 -0.95 31.75 0.66
CA ALA A 369 -1.85 30.65 0.36
C ALA A 369 -2.88 30.44 1.47
N LYS A 370 -4.14 30.22 1.07
CA LYS A 370 -5.18 29.64 1.93
C LYS A 370 -5.12 28.10 1.89
N ALA A 371 -5.63 27.48 2.95
CA ALA A 371 -5.82 26.02 3.00
C ALA A 371 -6.65 25.54 1.81
N SER A 372 -6.39 24.30 1.37
CA SER A 372 -7.21 23.63 0.35
C SER A 372 -8.68 23.64 0.79
N ALA A 373 -9.60 23.90 -0.14
CA ALA A 373 -11.03 23.83 0.15
C ALA A 373 -11.48 22.39 0.46
N TYR A 374 -10.68 21.40 0.09
CA TYR A 374 -10.99 19.97 0.23
C TYR A 374 -10.21 19.30 1.38
N ALA A 375 -9.31 20.02 2.07
CA ALA A 375 -8.65 19.56 3.29
C ALA A 375 -9.38 20.15 4.51
N LEU A 376 -10.38 19.43 5.01
CA LEU A 376 -11.33 19.93 6.01
C LEU A 376 -10.92 19.64 7.44
N GLU A 377 -11.09 20.62 8.32
CA GLU A 377 -10.97 20.46 9.77
C GLU A 377 -12.25 19.82 10.34
N SER A 378 -13.41 20.38 9.96
CA SER A 378 -14.75 19.91 10.31
C SER A 378 -15.77 20.37 9.28
N TYR A 379 -17.02 19.89 9.38
CA TYR A 379 -18.15 20.35 8.57
C TYR A 379 -18.89 21.54 9.22
N ASP A 380 -18.18 22.40 9.95
CA ASP A 380 -18.70 23.67 10.43
C ASP A 380 -18.46 24.77 9.39
N ILE A 381 -19.41 25.69 9.23
CA ILE A 381 -19.19 26.87 8.38
C ILE A 381 -18.07 27.71 8.99
N ALA A 382 -17.06 28.03 8.18
CA ALA A 382 -15.85 28.67 8.64
C ALA A 382 -16.16 29.95 9.44
N HIS A 383 -15.57 30.10 10.62
CA HIS A 383 -15.87 31.23 11.49
C HIS A 383 -15.51 32.56 10.83
N GLU A 384 -14.46 32.59 10.01
CA GLU A 384 -14.07 33.79 9.25
C GLU A 384 -15.11 34.22 8.20
N LEU A 385 -15.97 33.30 7.74
CA LEU A 385 -17.09 33.57 6.83
C LEU A 385 -18.38 33.99 7.55
N GLY A 386 -18.37 34.10 8.88
CA GLY A 386 -19.53 34.47 9.69
C GLY A 386 -20.21 33.29 10.39
N GLY A 387 -19.69 32.07 10.24
CA GLY A 387 -20.21 30.88 10.91
C GLY A 387 -21.64 30.51 10.55
N TYR A 388 -22.26 29.67 11.38
CA TYR A 388 -23.63 29.20 11.15
C TYR A 388 -24.66 30.34 11.08
N ASP A 389 -24.53 31.37 11.93
CA ASP A 389 -25.45 32.52 11.94
C ASP A 389 -25.39 33.31 10.63
N GLY A 390 -24.19 33.55 10.11
CA GLY A 390 -23.99 34.22 8.81
C GLY A 390 -24.56 33.42 7.65
N TYR A 391 -24.43 32.10 7.69
CA TYR A 391 -25.08 31.20 6.73
C TYR A 391 -26.61 31.27 6.82
N VAL A 392 -27.20 31.25 8.03
CA VAL A 392 -28.66 31.30 8.21
C VAL A 392 -29.24 32.60 7.65
N ASP A 393 -28.58 33.73 7.90
CA ASP A 393 -28.95 35.03 7.33
C ASP A 393 -28.98 34.98 5.79
N LEU A 394 -27.86 34.59 5.17
CA LEU A 394 -27.75 34.48 3.71
C LEU A 394 -28.80 33.53 3.13
N ARG A 395 -28.96 32.35 3.74
CA ARG A 395 -29.94 31.34 3.31
C ARG A 395 -31.34 31.91 3.28
N ASN A 396 -31.75 32.61 4.33
CA ASN A 396 -33.09 33.16 4.43
C ASN A 396 -33.32 34.24 3.36
N ARG A 397 -32.35 35.14 3.14
CA ARG A 397 -32.44 36.20 2.13
C ARG A 397 -32.40 35.66 0.70
N ALA A 398 -31.61 34.65 0.43
CA ALA A 398 -31.56 33.95 -0.85
C ALA A 398 -32.88 33.19 -1.12
N MET A 399 -33.40 32.50 -0.12
CA MET A 399 -34.65 31.73 -0.26
C MET A 399 -35.87 32.61 -0.51
N GLN A 400 -35.92 33.83 0.06
CA GLN A 400 -36.96 34.82 -0.24
C GLN A 400 -37.01 35.20 -1.74
N ARG A 401 -35.89 35.02 -2.45
CA ARG A 401 -35.74 35.27 -3.89
C ARG A 401 -35.83 33.98 -4.72
N GLY A 402 -36.19 32.85 -4.10
CA GLY A 402 -36.27 31.55 -4.75
C GLY A 402 -34.92 30.88 -5.02
N ILE A 403 -33.82 31.40 -4.45
CA ILE A 403 -32.47 30.85 -4.61
C ILE A 403 -32.17 29.88 -3.46
N ARG A 404 -31.95 28.61 -3.79
CA ARG A 404 -31.47 27.59 -2.84
C ARG A 404 -29.94 27.67 -2.70
N LEU A 405 -29.43 27.48 -1.49
CA LEU A 405 -27.99 27.34 -1.31
C LEU A 405 -27.55 25.91 -1.60
N ALA A 406 -26.39 25.77 -2.21
CA ALA A 406 -25.72 24.50 -2.46
C ALA A 406 -24.30 24.50 -1.88
N SER A 407 -23.81 23.34 -1.47
CA SER A 407 -22.45 23.17 -0.94
C SER A 407 -21.71 22.02 -1.61
N ASP A 408 -20.38 22.09 -1.59
CA ASP A 408 -19.53 20.93 -1.81
C ASP A 408 -19.45 20.07 -0.54
N MET A 409 -19.21 18.77 -0.70
CA MET A 409 -18.93 17.86 0.41
C MET A 409 -17.87 16.83 -0.01
N VAL A 410 -16.93 16.54 0.89
CA VAL A 410 -15.80 15.62 0.68
C VAL A 410 -15.88 14.45 1.65
N PRO A 411 -16.65 13.39 1.36
CA PRO A 411 -16.83 12.29 2.31
C PRO A 411 -15.64 11.34 2.38
N ASN A 412 -14.71 11.38 1.42
CA ASN A 412 -13.64 10.38 1.30
C ASN A 412 -12.52 10.55 2.36
N HIS A 413 -12.17 11.79 2.68
CA HIS A 413 -11.02 12.11 3.52
C HIS A 413 -11.27 13.39 4.30
N THR A 414 -10.42 13.66 5.27
CA THR A 414 -10.37 14.92 6.02
C THR A 414 -9.01 15.60 5.83
N GLY A 415 -8.79 16.77 6.43
CA GLY A 415 -7.44 17.31 6.61
C GLY A 415 -6.60 16.45 7.57
N ILE A 416 -5.27 16.45 7.37
CA ILE A 416 -4.33 15.67 8.20
C ILE A 416 -4.31 16.08 9.67
N ASP A 417 -4.75 17.29 9.98
CA ASP A 417 -4.84 17.83 11.34
C ASP A 417 -6.27 17.87 11.87
N SER A 418 -7.27 17.37 11.15
CA SER A 418 -8.68 17.43 11.54
C SER A 418 -9.02 16.93 12.94
N GLU A 419 -10.18 17.33 13.46
CA GLU A 419 -10.72 16.81 14.72
C GLU A 419 -10.76 15.27 14.75
N LEU A 420 -11.15 14.64 13.63
CA LEU A 420 -11.19 13.18 13.53
C LEU A 420 -9.79 12.57 13.64
N VAL A 421 -8.76 13.13 13.00
CA VAL A 421 -7.39 12.60 13.14
C VAL A 421 -6.88 12.72 14.58
N ARG A 422 -7.26 13.79 15.28
CA ARG A 422 -6.88 13.99 16.69
C ARG A 422 -7.60 13.01 17.61
N ASN A 423 -8.93 12.91 17.49
CA ASN A 423 -9.81 12.28 18.47
C ASN A 423 -10.26 10.85 18.10
N ARG A 424 -10.30 10.50 16.81
CA ARG A 424 -10.72 9.20 16.25
C ARG A 424 -9.69 8.65 15.24
N PRO A 425 -8.39 8.53 15.60
CA PRO A 425 -7.37 8.06 14.67
C PRO A 425 -7.57 6.61 14.20
N ASP A 426 -8.45 5.85 14.87
CA ASP A 426 -8.93 4.51 14.49
C ASP A 426 -9.79 4.51 13.22
N TRP A 427 -10.39 5.64 12.86
CA TRP A 427 -11.23 5.76 11.67
C TRP A 427 -10.44 5.79 10.35
N PHE A 428 -9.12 5.92 10.41
CA PHE A 428 -8.29 6.12 9.24
C PHE A 428 -7.51 4.87 8.86
N LEU A 429 -7.29 4.71 7.55
CA LEU A 429 -6.34 3.71 7.06
C LEU A 429 -4.96 4.05 7.62
N SER A 430 -4.39 3.14 8.40
CA SER A 430 -3.13 3.37 9.09
C SER A 430 -2.31 2.11 9.33
N SER A 431 -1.03 2.31 9.59
CA SER A 431 -0.09 1.28 10.03
C SER A 431 0.57 1.70 11.35
N GLY A 432 1.01 0.71 12.14
CA GLY A 432 1.82 0.93 13.34
C GLY A 432 3.30 1.18 13.05
N GLN A 433 3.74 0.93 11.81
CA GLN A 433 5.11 1.14 11.34
C GLN A 433 5.11 1.91 10.02
N PRO A 434 6.21 2.62 9.67
CA PRO A 434 6.35 3.23 8.36
C PRO A 434 6.12 2.20 7.25
N PRO A 435 5.39 2.55 6.17
CA PRO A 435 5.16 1.63 5.06
C PRO A 435 6.44 1.28 4.29
N TYR A 436 7.49 2.10 4.40
CA TYR A 436 8.78 1.88 3.74
C TYR A 436 9.96 2.09 4.70
N PRO A 437 11.03 1.29 4.62
CA PRO A 437 12.18 1.38 5.55
C PRO A 437 13.00 2.67 5.48
N ASN A 438 12.86 3.46 4.43
CA ASN A 438 13.54 4.74 4.25
C ASN A 438 12.69 5.95 4.63
N TYR A 439 11.42 5.76 4.98
CA TYR A 439 10.58 6.83 5.51
C TYR A 439 11.06 7.25 6.90
N THR A 440 11.29 8.55 7.10
CA THR A 440 11.89 9.08 8.33
C THR A 440 11.06 10.14 9.05
N TYR A 441 10.18 10.85 8.35
CA TYR A 441 9.29 11.87 8.94
C TYR A 441 9.99 12.90 9.85
N ASN A 442 11.19 13.37 9.49
CA ASN A 442 11.96 14.35 10.26
C ASN A 442 11.53 15.81 9.99
N GLY A 443 10.61 16.00 9.04
CA GLY A 443 10.04 17.29 8.69
C GLY A 443 9.36 18.02 9.85
N PRO A 444 8.97 19.29 9.63
CA PRO A 444 8.39 20.13 10.67
C PRO A 444 7.06 19.55 11.19
N ASN A 445 6.77 19.77 12.48
CA ASN A 445 5.44 19.48 13.02
C ASN A 445 4.42 20.46 12.40
N LEU A 446 3.40 19.91 11.75
CA LEU A 446 2.33 20.65 11.09
C LEU A 446 1.11 20.91 11.99
N SER A 447 1.01 20.24 13.13
CA SER A 447 -0.05 20.47 14.12
C SER A 447 0.09 21.85 14.79
N GLU A 448 -1.03 22.53 15.03
CA GLU A 448 -1.10 23.69 15.94
C GLU A 448 -1.40 23.28 17.39
N ASP A 449 -1.94 22.08 17.61
CA ASP A 449 -2.15 21.50 18.93
C ASP A 449 -0.85 20.86 19.44
N SER A 450 -0.35 21.34 20.58
CA SER A 450 0.89 20.87 21.21
C SER A 450 0.80 19.45 21.76
N ARG A 451 -0.40 18.89 21.92
CA ARG A 451 -0.59 17.47 22.25
C ARG A 451 -0.20 16.55 21.11
N TYR A 452 -0.35 16.99 19.86
CA TYR A 452 -0.17 16.14 18.69
C TYR A 452 1.03 16.56 17.83
N GLY A 453 1.74 15.57 17.31
CA GLY A 453 2.75 15.72 16.26
C GLY A 453 2.20 15.23 14.93
N ILE A 454 2.22 16.06 13.89
CA ILE A 454 1.84 15.69 12.52
C ILE A 454 3.03 15.98 11.61
N HIS A 455 3.58 14.94 11.00
CA HIS A 455 4.78 15.03 10.17
C HIS A 455 4.53 14.32 8.84
N ILE A 456 4.71 15.04 7.72
CA ILE A 456 4.72 14.43 6.39
C ILE A 456 6.11 13.88 6.12
N GLU A 457 6.16 12.78 5.36
CA GLU A 457 7.41 12.15 4.96
C GLU A 457 8.37 13.11 4.23
N ASP A 458 9.67 12.95 4.47
CA ASP A 458 10.70 13.91 4.09
C ASP A 458 10.83 14.04 2.56
N GLY A 459 10.63 12.93 1.85
CA GLY A 459 10.65 12.88 0.38
C GLY A 459 9.59 13.76 -0.30
N TYR A 460 8.54 14.17 0.42
CA TYR A 460 7.58 15.14 -0.10
C TYR A 460 8.21 16.51 -0.34
N TRP A 461 9.03 16.99 0.60
CA TRP A 461 9.53 18.37 0.58
C TRP A 461 10.52 18.62 -0.55
N ASN A 462 11.37 17.63 -0.83
CA ASN A 462 12.35 17.67 -1.92
C ASN A 462 11.84 16.99 -3.20
N ARG A 463 10.58 16.53 -3.20
CA ARG A 463 9.93 15.78 -4.28
C ARG A 463 10.66 14.50 -4.68
N SER A 464 11.41 13.88 -3.76
CA SER A 464 12.05 12.58 -3.98
C SER A 464 11.09 11.40 -3.83
N ASP A 465 9.93 11.61 -3.21
CA ASP A 465 8.96 10.56 -2.92
C ASP A 465 7.52 11.11 -2.97
N ALA A 466 6.57 10.25 -3.31
CA ALA A 466 5.15 10.59 -3.29
C ALA A 466 4.61 10.80 -1.86
N ALA A 467 5.28 10.23 -0.83
CA ALA A 467 4.89 10.27 0.58
C ALA A 467 3.47 9.71 0.80
N VAL A 468 3.31 8.38 0.78
CA VAL A 468 1.96 7.77 0.83
C VAL A 468 1.26 7.87 2.19
N THR A 469 2.00 8.22 3.25
CA THR A 469 1.48 8.37 4.61
C THR A 469 2.09 9.60 5.29
N PHE A 470 1.42 10.08 6.33
CA PHE A 470 1.98 10.99 7.33
C PHE A 470 2.01 10.32 8.70
N LYS A 471 2.93 10.77 9.55
CA LYS A 471 3.07 10.32 10.93
C LYS A 471 2.26 11.21 11.86
N ARG A 472 1.37 10.60 12.65
CA ARG A 472 0.64 11.21 13.77
C ARG A 472 1.17 10.66 15.08
N VAL A 473 1.52 11.53 16.02
CA VAL A 473 1.96 11.18 17.37
C VAL A 473 1.05 11.86 18.38
N ASP A 474 0.47 11.13 19.33
CA ASP A 474 -0.12 11.71 20.53
C ASP A 474 0.94 11.72 21.65
N HIS A 475 1.45 12.91 21.97
CA HIS A 475 2.50 13.08 22.96
C HIS A 475 2.06 12.72 24.39
N MET A 476 0.75 12.59 24.65
CA MET A 476 0.25 12.19 25.95
C MET A 476 0.17 10.69 26.15
N THR A 477 -0.15 9.94 25.10
CA THR A 477 -0.30 8.47 25.17
C THR A 477 0.90 7.72 24.60
N GLY A 478 1.72 8.39 23.78
CA GLY A 478 2.78 7.77 22.99
C GLY A 478 2.26 7.06 21.72
N ASP A 479 0.96 7.10 21.45
CA ASP A 479 0.33 6.49 20.28
C ASP A 479 0.89 7.12 19.00
N THR A 480 1.63 6.32 18.22
CA THR A 480 2.21 6.72 16.95
C THR A 480 1.58 5.90 15.84
N ARG A 481 1.06 6.59 14.82
CA ARG A 481 0.42 5.96 13.66
C ARG A 481 0.90 6.60 12.37
N TYR A 482 0.97 5.77 11.33
CA TYR A 482 1.28 6.20 9.97
C TYR A 482 0.00 6.12 9.16
N ILE A 483 -0.64 7.27 8.96
CA ILE A 483 -1.97 7.40 8.37
C ILE A 483 -1.82 7.69 6.88
N TYR A 484 -2.58 7.00 6.04
CA TYR A 484 -2.54 7.17 4.59
C TYR A 484 -3.18 8.49 4.16
N HIS A 485 -2.58 9.13 3.18
CA HIS A 485 -3.18 10.28 2.50
C HIS A 485 -4.31 9.85 1.57
N GLY A 486 -5.27 10.73 1.31
CA GLY A 486 -6.30 10.49 0.29
C GLY A 486 -5.69 10.33 -1.10
N ASN A 487 -6.24 9.43 -1.91
CA ASN A 487 -5.76 9.15 -3.25
C ASN A 487 -6.88 8.47 -4.07
N ASP A 488 -6.97 8.78 -5.36
CA ASP A 488 -7.95 8.26 -6.33
C ASP A 488 -7.43 7.10 -7.21
N GLY A 489 -6.19 6.67 -6.97
CA GLY A 489 -5.44 5.71 -7.79
C GLY A 489 -4.52 6.38 -8.81
N THR A 490 -4.41 7.71 -8.80
CA THR A 490 -3.30 8.40 -9.46
C THR A 490 -2.01 8.17 -8.68
N THR A 491 -0.88 8.39 -9.35
CA THR A 491 0.44 8.14 -8.77
C THR A 491 0.78 9.05 -7.60
N MET A 492 0.09 10.20 -7.44
CA MET A 492 0.41 11.21 -6.42
C MET A 492 -0.71 11.33 -5.37
N PRO A 493 -0.43 11.05 -4.08
CA PRO A 493 -1.39 11.25 -3.01
C PRO A 493 -1.67 12.73 -2.73
N TRP A 494 -2.83 12.99 -2.13
CA TRP A 494 -3.24 14.32 -1.68
C TRP A 494 -2.68 14.58 -0.27
N ASN A 495 -1.44 15.08 -0.22
CA ASN A 495 -0.60 15.08 0.98
C ASN A 495 -1.04 16.01 2.13
N ASP A 496 -2.10 16.77 1.95
CA ASP A 496 -2.77 17.53 3.02
C ASP A 496 -4.07 16.89 3.52
N THR A 497 -4.34 15.64 3.10
CA THR A 497 -5.55 14.90 3.46
C THR A 497 -5.25 13.58 4.20
N ALA A 498 -6.22 13.05 4.95
CA ALA A 498 -6.16 11.78 5.67
C ALA A 498 -7.32 10.86 5.24
N GLN A 499 -7.00 9.65 4.79
CA GLN A 499 -7.95 8.71 4.18
C GLN A 499 -8.75 7.93 5.24
N LEU A 500 -10.07 8.03 5.18
CA LEU A 500 -10.99 7.28 6.03
C LEU A 500 -11.05 5.80 5.61
N ASN A 501 -11.26 4.91 6.59
CA ASN A 501 -11.39 3.47 6.40
C ASN A 501 -12.84 3.05 6.18
N PHE A 502 -13.27 3.01 4.91
CA PHE A 502 -14.63 2.61 4.55
C PHE A 502 -14.95 1.11 4.71
N LEU A 503 -13.99 0.26 5.12
CA LEU A 503 -14.31 -1.11 5.53
C LEU A 503 -14.97 -1.16 6.92
N ASP A 504 -14.76 -0.13 7.74
CA ASP A 504 -15.36 -0.05 9.07
C ASP A 504 -16.82 0.46 9.00
N PRO A 505 -17.81 -0.31 9.47
CA PRO A 505 -19.20 0.13 9.50
C PRO A 505 -19.44 1.38 10.37
N GLU A 506 -18.67 1.58 11.44
CA GLU A 506 -18.80 2.78 12.29
C GLU A 506 -18.37 4.03 11.53
N VAL A 507 -17.29 3.93 10.75
CA VAL A 507 -16.82 5.02 9.89
C VAL A 507 -17.88 5.36 8.83
N ARG A 508 -18.45 4.35 8.16
CA ARG A 508 -19.52 4.57 7.17
C ARG A 508 -20.72 5.29 7.78
N GLU A 509 -21.19 4.85 8.94
CA GLU A 509 -22.30 5.50 9.64
C GLU A 509 -21.94 6.94 10.06
N GLY A 510 -20.73 7.16 10.59
CA GLY A 510 -20.26 8.49 10.95
C GLY A 510 -20.26 9.47 9.77
N VAL A 511 -19.79 9.03 8.60
CA VAL A 511 -19.82 9.83 7.37
C VAL A 511 -21.25 10.06 6.89
N ILE A 512 -22.14 9.06 6.95
CA ILE A 512 -23.56 9.23 6.63
C ILE A 512 -24.19 10.30 7.51
N GLN A 513 -23.91 10.31 8.82
CA GLN A 513 -24.43 11.34 9.73
C GLN A 513 -23.91 12.74 9.39
N GLN A 514 -22.66 12.87 8.97
CA GLN A 514 -22.12 14.13 8.45
C GLN A 514 -22.85 14.55 7.16
N ILE A 515 -23.13 13.62 6.23
CA ILE A 515 -23.89 13.90 5.00
C ILE A 515 -25.28 14.41 5.35
N LEU A 516 -25.97 13.75 6.28
CA LEU A 516 -27.31 14.14 6.73
C LEU A 516 -27.28 15.52 7.43
N HIS A 517 -26.22 15.81 8.19
CA HIS A 517 -26.02 17.15 8.76
C HIS A 517 -25.91 18.22 7.66
N VAL A 518 -25.07 18.00 6.65
CA VAL A 518 -24.92 18.91 5.50
C VAL A 518 -26.24 19.04 4.73
N ALA A 519 -26.98 17.95 4.52
CA ALA A 519 -28.26 17.93 3.80
C ALA A 519 -29.37 18.72 4.50
N ARG A 520 -29.36 18.77 5.83
CA ARG A 520 -30.26 19.64 6.61
C ARG A 520 -29.95 21.13 6.41
N MET A 521 -28.73 21.47 6.01
CA MET A 521 -28.30 22.84 5.73
C MET A 521 -28.43 23.20 4.24
N PHE A 522 -28.09 22.29 3.35
CA PHE A 522 -28.01 22.55 1.91
C PHE A 522 -28.94 21.58 1.17
N PRO A 523 -30.04 22.07 0.59
CA PRO A 523 -30.94 21.22 -0.21
C PRO A 523 -30.31 20.75 -1.52
N VAL A 524 -29.12 21.25 -1.89
CA VAL A 524 -28.36 20.81 -3.05
C VAL A 524 -26.93 20.50 -2.59
N ILE A 525 -26.48 19.27 -2.76
CA ILE A 525 -25.12 18.84 -2.37
C ILE A 525 -24.39 18.29 -3.59
N ARG A 526 -23.17 18.77 -3.80
CA ARG A 526 -22.21 18.14 -4.72
C ARG A 526 -21.18 17.36 -3.91
N PHE A 527 -21.11 16.05 -4.14
CA PHE A 527 -20.07 15.18 -3.58
C PHE A 527 -18.81 15.18 -4.45
N ASP A 528 -17.69 15.57 -3.85
CA ASP A 528 -16.36 15.55 -4.47
C ASP A 528 -15.81 14.13 -4.61
N ALA A 529 -15.15 13.87 -5.74
CA ALA A 529 -14.50 12.61 -6.09
C ALA A 529 -15.35 11.36 -5.75
N ALA A 530 -16.67 11.42 -5.98
CA ALA A 530 -17.61 10.43 -5.47
C ALA A 530 -17.28 9.00 -5.95
N MET A 531 -16.67 8.87 -7.13
CA MET A 531 -16.23 7.59 -7.69
C MET A 531 -15.29 6.81 -6.77
N VAL A 532 -14.44 7.47 -5.98
CA VAL A 532 -13.46 6.77 -5.12
C VAL A 532 -14.12 6.00 -3.98
N LEU A 533 -15.38 6.34 -3.64
CA LEU A 533 -16.18 5.67 -2.61
C LEU A 533 -17.15 4.63 -3.17
N ALA A 534 -17.15 4.38 -4.48
CA ALA A 534 -17.80 3.18 -5.00
C ALA A 534 -17.07 1.94 -4.45
N LYS A 535 -17.82 0.92 -4.04
CA LYS A 535 -17.26 -0.29 -3.40
C LYS A 535 -16.12 -0.92 -4.20
N ARG A 536 -16.22 -0.97 -5.53
CA ARG A 536 -15.16 -1.46 -6.41
C ARG A 536 -13.88 -0.62 -6.37
N HIS A 537 -14.00 0.71 -6.24
CA HIS A 537 -12.85 1.60 -6.09
C HIS A 537 -12.18 1.42 -4.73
N ILE A 538 -12.95 1.37 -3.65
CA ILE A 538 -12.43 1.10 -2.30
C ILE A 538 -11.61 -0.20 -2.30
N GLN A 539 -12.16 -1.27 -2.89
CA GLN A 539 -11.46 -2.54 -3.08
C GLN A 539 -10.15 -2.36 -3.85
N ARG A 540 -10.21 -1.87 -5.09
CA ARG A 540 -9.03 -1.76 -5.97
C ARG A 540 -7.91 -0.91 -5.36
N LEU A 541 -8.26 0.21 -4.73
CA LEU A 541 -7.29 1.18 -4.21
C LEU A 541 -6.67 0.70 -2.90
N TRP A 542 -7.51 0.32 -1.93
CA TRP A 542 -7.10 0.16 -0.54
C TRP A 542 -6.99 -1.30 -0.08
N PHE A 543 -7.67 -2.22 -0.77
CA PHE A 543 -7.81 -3.64 -0.41
C PHE A 543 -7.78 -4.53 -1.67
N PRO A 544 -6.63 -4.60 -2.37
CA PRO A 544 -6.51 -5.32 -3.64
C PRO A 544 -6.87 -6.81 -3.50
N LEU A 545 -7.22 -7.46 -4.60
CA LEU A 545 -7.39 -8.91 -4.58
C LEU A 545 -6.02 -9.61 -4.43
N HIS A 546 -6.02 -10.82 -3.88
CA HIS A 546 -4.82 -11.66 -3.88
C HIS A 546 -4.25 -11.79 -5.32
N GLY A 547 -2.92 -11.72 -5.45
CA GLY A 547 -2.24 -11.78 -6.75
C GLY A 547 -2.42 -10.55 -7.66
N HIS A 548 -3.06 -9.47 -7.20
CA HIS A 548 -3.25 -8.25 -7.99
C HIS A 548 -2.43 -7.08 -7.44
N ALA A 549 -1.87 -6.29 -8.37
CA ALA A 549 -1.13 -5.07 -8.01
C ALA A 549 -2.05 -4.06 -7.30
N PRO A 550 -1.59 -3.46 -6.19
CA PRO A 550 -2.41 -2.50 -5.43
C PRO A 550 -2.58 -1.18 -6.18
N GLY A 551 -3.77 -0.57 -6.11
CA GLY A 551 -3.98 0.77 -6.65
C GLY A 551 -3.13 1.84 -5.94
N ILE A 552 -2.89 1.67 -4.64
CA ILE A 552 -2.06 2.58 -3.82
C ILE A 552 -0.79 1.85 -3.37
N PRO A 553 0.42 2.47 -3.47
CA PRO A 553 1.64 1.85 -2.99
C PRO A 553 1.57 1.45 -1.51
N SER A 554 2.21 0.35 -1.13
CA SER A 554 2.20 -0.32 0.19
C SER A 554 0.88 -0.97 0.61
N ARG A 555 -0.20 -0.76 -0.15
CA ARG A 555 -1.50 -1.41 0.13
C ARG A 555 -1.55 -2.86 -0.33
N GLY A 556 -0.51 -3.37 -1.01
CA GLY A 556 -0.44 -4.78 -1.39
C GLY A 556 -0.62 -5.69 -0.18
N ALA A 557 0.08 -5.40 0.93
CA ALA A 557 0.03 -6.15 2.18
C ALA A 557 -1.39 -6.26 2.81
N TRP A 558 -2.35 -5.46 2.35
CA TRP A 558 -3.74 -5.43 2.80
C TRP A 558 -4.71 -6.09 1.82
N SER A 559 -4.20 -6.97 0.95
CA SER A 559 -5.07 -7.69 0.03
C SER A 559 -6.07 -8.56 0.76
N MET A 560 -7.20 -8.82 0.12
CA MET A 560 -8.18 -9.78 0.62
C MET A 560 -8.95 -10.41 -0.54
N SER A 561 -9.61 -11.53 -0.25
CA SER A 561 -10.53 -12.13 -1.21
C SER A 561 -11.77 -11.25 -1.39
N MET A 562 -12.45 -11.40 -2.52
CA MET A 562 -13.71 -10.70 -2.75
C MET A 562 -14.78 -11.11 -1.74
N ALA A 563 -14.72 -12.35 -1.21
CA ALA A 563 -15.65 -12.84 -0.20
C ALA A 563 -15.46 -12.11 1.14
N GLU A 564 -14.22 -11.95 1.60
CA GLU A 564 -13.90 -11.18 2.82
C GLU A 564 -14.27 -9.71 2.65
N PHE A 565 -13.94 -9.12 1.51
CA PHE A 565 -14.29 -7.74 1.19
C PHE A 565 -15.82 -7.54 1.17
N HIS A 566 -16.57 -8.45 0.56
CA HIS A 566 -18.04 -8.43 0.58
C HIS A 566 -18.63 -8.62 1.98
N ALA A 567 -17.98 -9.41 2.83
CA ALA A 567 -18.41 -9.57 4.22
C ALA A 567 -18.20 -8.27 5.02
N ALA A 568 -17.08 -7.57 4.82
CA ALA A 568 -16.77 -6.31 5.50
C ALA A 568 -17.60 -5.12 4.98
N MET A 569 -17.87 -5.10 3.68
CA MET A 569 -18.65 -4.05 3.00
C MET A 569 -19.76 -4.69 2.16
N PRO A 570 -20.89 -5.12 2.78
CA PRO A 570 -21.94 -5.85 2.08
C PRO A 570 -22.70 -4.99 1.07
N GLN A 571 -22.98 -3.74 1.41
CA GLN A 571 -23.72 -2.80 0.60
C GLN A 571 -22.81 -1.76 -0.07
N GLU A 572 -23.34 -1.10 -1.08
CA GLU A 572 -22.71 0.09 -1.66
C GLU A 572 -22.93 1.29 -0.76
N PHE A 573 -21.85 1.97 -0.37
CA PHE A 573 -21.92 3.13 0.52
C PHE A 573 -22.88 4.20 -0.01
N TRP A 574 -22.78 4.53 -1.30
CA TRP A 574 -23.66 5.53 -1.92
C TRP A 574 -25.12 5.11 -1.97
N ARG A 575 -25.40 3.80 -2.05
CA ARG A 575 -26.78 3.32 -1.98
C ARG A 575 -27.36 3.56 -0.60
N GLU A 576 -26.59 3.26 0.45
CA GLU A 576 -26.97 3.55 1.84
C GLU A 576 -27.20 5.05 2.05
N VAL A 577 -26.31 5.90 1.55
CA VAL A 577 -26.45 7.36 1.61
C VAL A 577 -27.77 7.82 0.97
N VAL A 578 -28.05 7.39 -0.25
CA VAL A 578 -29.24 7.83 -0.99
C VAL A 578 -30.52 7.35 -0.29
N ASP A 579 -30.55 6.10 0.20
CA ASP A 579 -31.70 5.56 0.93
C ASP A 579 -31.96 6.35 2.23
N ARG A 580 -30.90 6.65 2.98
CA ARG A 580 -30.99 7.45 4.23
C ARG A 580 -31.40 8.89 3.96
N VAL A 581 -30.90 9.52 2.89
CA VAL A 581 -31.33 10.86 2.47
C VAL A 581 -32.81 10.86 2.10
N ALA A 582 -33.28 9.87 1.33
CA ALA A 582 -34.69 9.75 0.96
C ALA A 582 -35.61 9.55 2.17
N GLU A 583 -35.16 8.86 3.22
CA GLU A 583 -35.94 8.63 4.43
C GLU A 583 -35.91 9.84 5.39
N GLU A 584 -34.74 10.43 5.61
CA GLU A 584 -34.53 11.42 6.68
C GLU A 584 -34.60 12.87 6.21
N VAL A 585 -34.25 13.14 4.94
CA VAL A 585 -34.19 14.47 4.31
C VAL A 585 -34.61 14.41 2.83
N PRO A 586 -35.86 13.96 2.52
CA PRO A 586 -36.32 13.62 1.16
C PRO A 586 -36.32 14.74 0.10
N ASP A 587 -36.04 15.99 0.47
CA ASP A 587 -36.02 17.15 -0.43
C ASP A 587 -34.60 17.67 -0.71
N THR A 588 -33.64 16.75 -0.81
CA THR A 588 -32.22 17.05 -1.06
C THR A 588 -31.79 16.53 -2.43
N LEU A 589 -31.34 17.43 -3.29
CA LEU A 589 -30.74 17.12 -4.59
C LEU A 589 -29.27 16.71 -4.41
N LEU A 590 -28.96 15.48 -4.82
CA LEU A 590 -27.62 14.89 -4.72
C LEU A 590 -26.93 14.85 -6.09
N LEU A 591 -25.78 15.53 -6.19
CA LEU A 591 -24.93 15.53 -7.37
C LEU A 591 -23.62 14.81 -7.06
N ALA A 592 -23.24 13.83 -7.88
CA ALA A 592 -21.97 13.14 -7.75
C ALA A 592 -20.96 13.63 -8.80
N GLU A 593 -19.79 14.08 -8.36
CA GLU A 593 -18.63 14.14 -9.25
C GLU A 593 -18.14 12.71 -9.46
N ALA A 594 -18.54 12.12 -10.58
CA ALA A 594 -18.08 10.81 -11.01
C ALA A 594 -17.57 10.91 -12.45
N PHE A 595 -16.50 10.19 -12.73
CA PHE A 595 -15.89 10.07 -14.05
C PHE A 595 -15.76 8.58 -14.42
N TRP A 596 -15.05 8.28 -15.51
CA TRP A 596 -14.68 6.92 -15.93
C TRP A 596 -15.87 6.02 -16.32
N MET A 597 -16.86 6.58 -17.02
CA MET A 597 -18.04 5.84 -17.51
C MET A 597 -18.94 5.28 -16.39
N LEU A 598 -18.82 5.82 -15.17
CA LEU A 598 -19.62 5.44 -14.00
C LEU A 598 -20.91 6.27 -13.87
N GLU A 599 -21.16 7.25 -14.73
CA GLU A 599 -22.32 8.15 -14.72
C GLU A 599 -23.63 7.35 -14.66
N GLY A 600 -23.76 6.35 -15.54
CA GLY A 600 -24.89 5.44 -15.56
C GLY A 600 -25.02 4.64 -14.27
N TYR A 601 -23.91 4.17 -13.70
CA TYR A 601 -23.91 3.42 -12.44
C TYR A 601 -24.40 4.27 -11.26
N PHE A 602 -23.90 5.50 -11.14
CA PHE A 602 -24.27 6.42 -10.08
C PHE A 602 -25.75 6.81 -10.13
N VAL A 603 -26.28 7.12 -11.31
CA VAL A 603 -27.69 7.53 -11.45
C VAL A 603 -28.63 6.32 -11.42
N ARG A 604 -28.38 5.32 -12.27
CA ARG A 604 -29.29 4.17 -12.42
C ARG A 604 -29.24 3.23 -11.23
N THR A 605 -28.06 2.90 -10.71
CA THR A 605 -27.92 1.80 -9.74
C THR A 605 -27.79 2.31 -8.31
N LEU A 606 -27.00 3.36 -8.10
CA LEU A 606 -26.76 3.96 -6.78
C LEU A 606 -27.83 4.99 -6.41
N GLY A 607 -28.57 5.53 -7.38
CA GLY A 607 -29.69 6.45 -7.15
C GLY A 607 -29.28 7.90 -6.89
N MET A 608 -28.07 8.31 -7.27
CA MET A 608 -27.76 9.75 -7.32
C MET A 608 -28.70 10.45 -8.29
N HIS A 609 -29.12 11.66 -7.94
CA HIS A 609 -30.05 12.40 -8.81
C HIS A 609 -29.34 12.87 -10.08
N ARG A 610 -28.11 13.38 -9.95
CA ARG A 610 -27.30 13.87 -11.07
C ARG A 610 -25.84 13.48 -10.90
N VAL A 611 -25.12 13.46 -12.01
CA VAL A 611 -23.67 13.25 -12.11
C VAL A 611 -23.05 14.35 -12.97
N TYR A 612 -21.72 14.49 -12.96
CA TYR A 612 -21.06 15.33 -13.94
C TYR A 612 -21.13 14.68 -15.32
N ASN A 613 -21.45 15.48 -16.34
CA ASN A 613 -21.80 15.09 -17.72
C ASN A 613 -23.19 14.47 -17.85
#